data_AF-A0A382JXP1-F1
#
_entry.id   AF-A0A382JXP1-F1
#
_cell.length_a   1.000
_cell.length_b   1.000
_cell.length_c   1.000
_cell.angle_alpha   90.00
_cell.angle_beta   90.00
_cell.angle_gamma   90.00
#
_symmetry.space_group_name_H-M   'P 1'
#
loop_
_entity.id
_entity.type
_entity.pdbx_description
1 polymer ?
#
loop_
_entity_poly.entity_id
_entity_poly.type
_entity_poly.pdbx_seq_one_letter_code
_entity_poly.pdbx_strand_id
1 'polypeptide(L)'
;YAGDDSYSQKVKIYGDPKLDIKAGNYRQREEFLLKLHAFHEKVYAENKKIKEGVKESEKTMNKDDEKLKNMKAEQKKVNAIRSGAMRLASELQGGGIRQGSFYPPTKTHLKRYDQLVGLWDEYQGNNE
;
A
#
# COMPACT_ATOMS: atom_id res chain seq x y z
N TYR A 1 19.28 -21.85 51.25
CA TYR A 1 18.24 -20.84 50.95
C TYR A 1 18.94 -19.60 50.44
N ALA A 2 18.97 -19.39 49.12
CA ALA A 2 19.50 -18.17 48.51
C ALA A 2 18.29 -17.29 48.15
N GLY A 3 18.16 -16.15 48.82
CA GLY A 3 17.10 -15.18 48.60
C GLY A 3 17.32 -14.45 47.29
N ASP A 4 16.35 -14.55 46.40
CA ASP A 4 16.35 -13.90 45.09
C ASP A 4 15.77 -12.49 45.27
N ASP A 5 16.62 -11.53 45.63
CA ASP A 5 16.22 -10.13 45.81
C ASP A 5 16.03 -9.48 44.43
N SER A 6 14.80 -9.48 43.92
CA SER A 6 14.47 -8.76 42.70
C SER A 6 14.30 -7.26 42.99
N TYR A 7 15.22 -6.44 42.49
CA TYR A 7 15.13 -4.99 42.56
C TYR A 7 14.33 -4.44 41.37
N SER A 8 13.25 -3.71 41.64
CA SER A 8 12.41 -3.04 40.64
C SER A 8 12.56 -1.53 40.75
N GLN A 9 12.99 -0.88 39.66
CA GLN A 9 13.07 0.57 39.56
C GLN A 9 12.13 1.07 38.46
N LYS A 10 11.25 2.01 38.80
CA LYS A 10 10.45 2.73 37.80
C LYS A 10 11.32 3.74 37.07
N VAL A 11 11.76 3.38 35.87
CA VAL A 11 12.48 4.30 34.97
C VAL A 11 11.46 5.17 34.24
N LYS A 12 11.60 6.49 34.39
CA LYS A 12 10.79 7.46 33.64
C LYS A 12 11.44 7.65 32.27
N ILE A 13 10.89 7.00 31.26
CA ILE A 13 11.38 7.10 29.88
C ILE A 13 10.89 8.42 29.29
N TYR A 14 11.81 9.32 29.00
CA TYR A 14 11.54 10.51 28.20
C TYR A 14 11.84 10.19 26.73
N GLY A 15 10.97 10.60 25.81
CA GLY A 15 11.26 10.53 24.39
C GLY A 15 12.51 11.36 24.08
N ASP A 16 13.32 10.91 23.12
CA ASP A 16 14.52 11.64 22.70
C ASP A 16 14.13 13.10 22.33
N PRO A 17 14.67 14.12 23.02
CA PRO A 17 14.31 15.51 22.76
C PRO A 17 14.75 16.00 21.37
N LYS A 18 15.58 15.24 20.64
CA LYS A 18 15.93 15.50 19.23
C LYS A 18 15.00 14.81 18.23
N LEU A 19 14.16 13.89 18.69
CA LEU A 19 13.05 13.33 17.92
C LEU A 19 11.84 14.24 18.09
N ASP A 20 11.75 15.32 17.28
CA ASP A 20 10.54 16.14 17.15
C ASP A 20 9.45 15.39 16.34
N ILE A 21 9.13 14.18 16.78
CA ILE A 21 8.07 13.35 16.23
C ILE A 21 6.96 13.35 17.27
N LYS A 22 6.03 14.28 17.11
CA LYS A 22 4.78 14.27 17.88
C LYS A 22 4.08 12.94 17.65
N ALA A 23 3.60 12.28 18.70
CA ALA A 23 2.88 11.00 18.59
C ALA A 23 1.73 11.01 17.57
N GLY A 24 1.14 12.19 17.29
CA GLY A 24 0.15 12.37 16.22
C GLY A 24 0.67 12.08 14.81
N ASN A 25 1.94 12.34 14.52
CA ASN A 25 2.55 12.08 13.21
C ASN A 25 2.65 10.58 12.92
N TYR A 26 2.96 9.78 13.95
CA TYR A 26 2.95 8.32 13.85
C TYR A 26 1.55 7.80 13.53
N ARG A 27 0.52 8.27 14.26
CA ARG A 27 -0.86 7.84 14.04
C ARG A 27 -1.34 8.17 12.63
N GLN A 28 -1.07 9.37 12.14
CA GLN A 28 -1.42 9.77 10.76
C GLN A 28 -0.73 8.90 9.70
N ARG A 29 0.54 8.57 9.92
CA ARG A 29 1.29 7.67 9.03
C ARG A 29 0.70 6.27 9.05
N GLU A 30 0.44 5.72 10.22
CA GLU A 30 -0.12 4.38 10.39
C GLU A 30 -1.51 4.28 9.76
N GLU A 31 -2.39 5.24 10.04
CA GLU A 31 -3.72 5.33 9.44
C GLU A 31 -3.65 5.37 7.91
N PHE A 32 -2.72 6.14 7.35
CA PHE A 32 -2.53 6.21 5.91
C PHE A 32 -2.01 4.89 5.33
N LEU A 33 -1.04 4.24 5.97
CA LEU A 33 -0.50 2.96 5.51
C LEU A 33 -1.55 1.85 5.59
N LEU A 34 -2.38 1.82 6.64
CA LEU A 34 -3.50 0.87 6.75
C LEU A 34 -4.53 1.08 5.63
N LYS A 35 -4.90 2.33 5.35
CA LYS A 35 -5.79 2.67 4.22
C LYS A 35 -5.19 2.24 2.88
N LEU A 36 -3.91 2.51 2.67
CA LEU A 36 -3.20 2.14 1.45
C LEU A 36 -3.07 0.62 1.30
N HIS A 37 -2.84 -0.10 2.40
CA HIS A 37 -2.76 -1.55 2.42
C HIS A 37 -4.11 -2.18 2.06
N ALA A 38 -5.19 -1.77 2.72
CA ALA A 38 -6.54 -2.25 2.42
C ALA A 38 -6.94 -1.97 0.96
N PHE A 39 -6.58 -0.80 0.43
CA PHE A 39 -6.75 -0.49 -1.00
C PHE A 39 -5.94 -1.45 -1.89
N HIS A 40 -4.65 -1.63 -1.60
CA HIS A 40 -3.79 -2.53 -2.36
C HIS A 40 -4.32 -3.97 -2.36
N GLU A 41 -4.82 -4.50 -1.25
CA GLU A 41 -5.37 -5.85 -1.17
C GLU A 41 -6.57 -6.04 -2.11
N LYS A 42 -7.51 -5.07 -2.12
CA LYS A 42 -8.66 -5.08 -3.04
C LYS A 42 -8.22 -5.14 -4.49
N VAL A 43 -7.33 -4.24 -4.90
CA VAL A 43 -6.81 -4.16 -6.28
C VAL A 43 -5.99 -5.41 -6.64
N TYR A 44 -5.22 -5.96 -5.68
CA TYR A 44 -4.45 -7.18 -5.87
C TYR A 44 -5.36 -8.38 -6.15
N ALA A 45 -6.43 -8.55 -5.36
CA ALA A 45 -7.37 -9.64 -5.53
C ALA A 45 -8.01 -9.62 -6.91
N GLU A 46 -8.43 -8.44 -7.38
CA GLU A 46 -9.04 -8.29 -8.69
C GLU A 46 -8.04 -8.53 -9.83
N ASN A 47 -6.84 -7.93 -9.74
CA ASN A 47 -5.77 -8.19 -10.71
C ASN A 47 -5.41 -9.68 -10.80
N LYS A 48 -5.48 -10.41 -9.68
CA LYS A 48 -5.22 -11.85 -9.64
C LYS A 48 -6.29 -12.62 -10.42
N LYS A 49 -7.58 -12.32 -10.21
CA LYS A 49 -8.69 -12.93 -10.97
C LYS A 49 -8.53 -12.70 -12.48
N ILE A 50 -8.31 -11.44 -12.90
CA ILE A 50 -8.15 -11.10 -14.32
C ILE A 50 -6.93 -11.83 -14.90
N LYS A 51 -5.81 -11.87 -14.16
CA LYS A 51 -4.60 -12.58 -14.59
C LYS A 51 -4.84 -14.08 -14.78
N GLU A 52 -5.64 -14.70 -13.92
CA GLU A 52 -6.03 -16.11 -14.05
C GLU A 52 -6.93 -16.32 -15.27
N GLY A 53 -7.95 -15.47 -15.47
CA GLY A 53 -8.81 -15.51 -16.66
C GLY A 53 -8.05 -15.29 -17.98
N VAL A 54 -7.06 -14.39 -18.00
CA VAL A 54 -6.16 -14.20 -19.16
C VAL A 54 -5.38 -15.48 -19.43
N LYS A 55 -4.77 -16.10 -18.41
CA LYS A 55 -4.00 -17.34 -18.57
C LYS A 55 -4.84 -18.50 -19.09
N GLU A 56 -6.10 -18.60 -18.66
CA GLU A 56 -7.02 -19.62 -19.17
C GLU A 56 -7.40 -19.36 -20.62
N SER A 57 -7.72 -18.12 -20.95
CA SER A 57 -8.06 -17.71 -22.31
C SER A 57 -6.89 -17.89 -23.28
N GLU A 58 -5.65 -17.64 -22.84
CA GLU A 58 -4.44 -17.88 -23.66
C GLU A 58 -4.25 -19.35 -24.07
N LYS A 59 -4.89 -20.32 -23.39
CA LYS A 59 -4.80 -21.74 -23.76
C LYS A 59 -5.67 -22.08 -24.97
N THR A 60 -6.73 -21.32 -25.22
CA THR A 60 -7.77 -21.67 -26.19
C THR A 60 -7.97 -20.61 -27.27
N MET A 61 -7.62 -19.35 -26.98
CA MET A 61 -7.81 -18.20 -27.88
C MET A 61 -6.52 -17.85 -28.62
N ASN A 62 -6.68 -17.35 -29.86
CA ASN A 62 -5.55 -16.81 -30.62
C ASN A 62 -5.03 -15.52 -29.95
N LYS A 63 -3.72 -15.27 -30.03
CA LYS A 63 -3.09 -14.05 -29.51
C LYS A 63 -3.66 -12.77 -30.13
N ASP A 64 -4.16 -12.86 -31.35
CA ASP A 64 -4.76 -11.73 -32.06
C ASP A 64 -6.23 -11.48 -31.77
N ASP A 65 -6.87 -12.38 -31.00
CA ASP A 65 -8.26 -12.26 -30.62
C ASP A 65 -8.52 -10.96 -29.83
N GLU A 66 -9.52 -10.19 -30.25
CA GLU A 66 -9.84 -8.89 -29.66
C GLU A 66 -10.25 -9.00 -28.19
N LYS A 67 -10.98 -10.06 -27.83
CA LYS A 67 -11.40 -10.27 -26.44
C LYS A 67 -10.19 -10.58 -25.56
N LEU A 68 -9.26 -11.41 -26.03
CA LEU A 68 -8.01 -11.65 -25.29
C LEU A 68 -7.16 -10.38 -25.15
N LYS A 69 -7.09 -9.54 -26.20
CA LYS A 69 -6.41 -8.24 -26.15
C LYS A 69 -7.05 -7.30 -25.11
N ASN A 70 -8.37 -7.26 -25.06
CA ASN A 70 -9.12 -6.45 -24.09
C ASN A 70 -8.87 -6.90 -22.65
N MET A 71 -8.93 -8.21 -22.37
CA MET A 71 -8.63 -8.75 -21.03
C MET A 71 -7.19 -8.43 -20.58
N LYS A 72 -6.22 -8.50 -21.49
CA LYS A 72 -4.82 -8.12 -21.20
C LYS A 72 -4.67 -6.62 -20.94
N ALA A 73 -5.38 -5.78 -21.69
CA ALA A 73 -5.39 -4.34 -21.47
C ALA A 73 -5.99 -4.00 -20.10
N GLU A 74 -7.07 -4.67 -19.72
CA GLU A 74 -7.69 -4.57 -18.41
C GLU A 74 -6.73 -4.97 -17.29
N GLN A 75 -6.12 -6.16 -17.41
CA GLN A 75 -5.10 -6.63 -16.47
C GLN A 75 -3.96 -5.60 -16.30
N LYS A 76 -3.50 -5.01 -17.41
CA LYS A 76 -2.44 -3.99 -17.39
C LYS A 76 -2.87 -2.74 -16.62
N LYS A 77 -4.11 -2.27 -16.80
CA LYS A 77 -4.67 -1.12 -16.07
C LYS A 77 -4.70 -1.41 -14.56
N VAL A 78 -5.31 -2.52 -14.15
CA VAL A 78 -5.43 -2.87 -12.73
C VAL A 78 -4.06 -3.12 -12.09
N ASN A 79 -3.12 -3.77 -12.80
CA ASN A 79 -1.76 -3.96 -12.31
C ASN A 79 -0.98 -2.65 -12.16
N ALA A 80 -1.27 -1.62 -12.98
CA ALA A 80 -0.68 -0.29 -12.83
C ALA A 80 -1.14 0.39 -11.54
N ILE A 81 -2.44 0.31 -11.22
CA ILE A 81 -3.00 0.81 -9.96
C ILE A 81 -2.35 0.10 -8.76
N ARG A 82 -2.30 -1.24 -8.81
CA ARG A 82 -1.67 -2.07 -7.77
C ARG A 82 -0.21 -1.69 -7.54
N SER A 83 0.57 -1.59 -8.62
CA SER A 83 1.99 -1.21 -8.55
C SER A 83 2.17 0.22 -8.07
N GLY A 84 1.24 1.12 -8.41
CA GLY A 84 1.20 2.50 -7.90
C GLY A 84 1.01 2.55 -6.38
N ALA A 85 0.09 1.75 -5.84
CA ALA A 85 -0.11 1.64 -4.40
C ALA A 85 1.14 1.11 -3.67
N MET A 86 1.80 0.08 -4.21
CA MET A 86 3.08 -0.41 -3.68
C MET A 86 4.16 0.67 -3.69
N ARG A 87 4.29 1.41 -4.80
CA ARG A 87 5.28 2.49 -4.92
C ARG A 87 5.02 3.59 -3.89
N LEU A 88 3.76 3.98 -3.69
CA LEU A 88 3.38 4.99 -2.70
C LEU A 88 3.73 4.54 -1.26
N ALA A 89 3.58 3.26 -0.95
CA ALA A 89 4.01 2.70 0.34
C ALA A 89 5.54 2.75 0.47
N SER A 90 6.28 2.40 -0.60
CA SER A 90 7.73 2.49 -0.61
C SER A 90 8.25 3.92 -0.48
N GLU A 91 7.54 4.93 -0.99
CA GLU A 91 7.91 6.35 -0.80
C GLU A 91 7.86 6.76 0.67
N LEU A 92 6.94 6.17 1.45
CA LEU A 92 6.83 6.37 2.90
C LEU A 92 7.80 5.50 3.73
N GLN A 93 8.55 4.62 3.08
CA GLN A 93 9.50 3.69 3.71
C GLN A 93 10.95 3.81 3.18
N GLY A 94 11.17 4.52 2.06
CA GLY A 94 12.38 4.44 1.24
C GLY A 94 13.43 5.54 1.46
N GLY A 95 14.54 5.43 0.74
CA GLY A 95 15.85 6.05 1.01
C GLY A 95 15.99 7.58 0.95
N GLY A 96 14.91 8.33 0.71
CA GLY A 96 14.88 9.79 0.89
C GLY A 96 14.34 10.23 2.26
N ILE A 97 13.68 9.31 2.97
CA ILE A 97 13.20 9.48 4.34
C ILE A 97 14.25 8.86 5.25
N ARG A 98 14.74 9.60 6.27
CA ARG A 98 15.69 9.04 7.23
C ARG A 98 15.11 7.74 7.79
N GLN A 99 15.87 6.65 7.73
CA GLN A 99 15.47 5.37 8.31
C GLN A 99 15.11 5.60 9.79
N GLY A 100 13.87 5.27 10.19
CA GLY A 100 13.34 5.58 11.52
C GLY A 100 12.60 6.92 11.66
N SER A 101 12.43 7.70 10.59
CA SER A 101 11.59 8.91 10.64
C SER A 101 10.12 8.59 10.34
N PHE A 102 9.27 8.93 11.30
CA PHE A 102 7.83 8.72 11.27
C PHE A 102 7.09 9.92 10.68
N TYR A 103 7.58 10.44 9.55
CA TYR A 103 6.92 11.58 8.93
C TYR A 103 5.50 11.20 8.48
N PRO A 104 4.52 12.09 8.72
CA PRO A 104 3.17 11.88 8.24
C PRO A 104 3.15 11.96 6.69
N PRO A 105 2.10 11.43 6.04
CA PRO A 105 1.93 11.59 4.60
C PRO A 105 1.90 13.08 4.22
N THR A 106 2.62 13.43 3.15
CA THR A 106 2.61 14.79 2.59
C THR A 106 1.34 15.01 1.77
N LYS A 107 1.03 16.28 1.44
CA LYS A 107 -0.03 16.62 0.48
C LYS A 107 0.14 15.88 -0.86
N THR A 108 1.38 15.65 -1.29
CA THR A 108 1.69 14.89 -2.50
C THR A 108 1.32 13.42 -2.37
N HIS A 109 1.57 12.80 -1.21
CA HIS A 109 1.17 11.42 -0.94
C HIS A 109 -0.36 11.28 -0.94
N LEU A 110 -1.08 12.21 -0.31
CA LEU A 110 -2.55 12.23 -0.30
C LEU A 110 -3.11 12.36 -1.71
N LYS A 111 -2.63 13.33 -2.49
CA LYS A 111 -3.07 13.52 -3.89
C LYS A 111 -2.81 12.28 -4.76
N ARG A 112 -1.67 11.61 -4.58
CA ARG A 112 -1.34 10.38 -5.30
C ARG A 112 -2.27 9.23 -4.90
N TYR A 113 -2.61 9.12 -3.62
CA TYR A 113 -3.60 8.16 -3.16
C TYR A 113 -4.97 8.42 -3.80
N ASP A 114 -5.44 9.67 -3.80
CA ASP A 114 -6.72 10.05 -4.42
C ASP A 114 -6.75 9.74 -5.92
N GLN A 115 -5.62 9.95 -6.63
CA GLN A 115 -5.48 9.57 -8.03
C GLN A 115 -5.61 8.06 -8.24
N LEU A 116 -5.03 7.24 -7.36
CA LEU A 116 -5.15 5.79 -7.45
C LEU A 116 -6.58 5.31 -7.18
N VAL A 117 -7.26 5.94 -6.21
CA VAL A 117 -8.68 5.68 -5.93
C VAL A 117 -9.54 6.06 -7.13
N GLY A 118 -9.34 7.24 -7.72
CA GLY A 118 -10.07 7.66 -8.92
C GLY A 118 -9.89 6.70 -10.10
N LEU A 119 -8.65 6.25 -10.37
CA LEU A 119 -8.40 5.23 -11.41
C LEU A 119 -9.08 3.89 -11.11
N TRP A 120 -9.21 3.54 -9.84
CA TRP A 120 -9.91 2.32 -9.43
C TRP A 120 -11.44 2.46 -9.59
N ASP A 121 -12.01 3.59 -9.20
CA ASP A 121 -13.43 3.86 -9.34
C ASP A 121 -13.84 3.93 -10.81
N GLU A 122 -13.02 4.57 -11.67
CA GLU A 122 -13.19 4.55 -13.13
C GLU A 122 -13.13 3.13 -13.69
N TYR A 123 -12.28 2.27 -13.14
CA TYR A 123 -12.19 0.88 -13.56
C TYR A 123 -13.47 0.10 -13.16
N GLN A 124 -13.97 0.29 -11.94
CA GLN A 124 -15.19 -0.37 -11.46
C GLN A 124 -16.42 0.10 -12.23
N GLY A 125 -16.58 1.41 -12.46
CA GLY A 125 -17.74 1.96 -13.17
C GLY A 125 -17.81 1.62 -14.67
N ASN A 126 -16.70 1.17 -15.28
CA ASN A 126 -16.70 0.64 -16.64
C ASN A 126 -17.05 -0.87 -16.71
N ASN A 127 -17.11 -1.54 -15.56
CA ASN A 127 -17.35 -2.98 -15.42
C ASN A 127 -18.69 -3.32 -14.73
N GLU A 128 -19.49 -2.30 -14.38
CA GLU A 128 -20.92 -2.43 -14.00
C GLU A 128 -21.81 -2.40 -15.25
#